data_AF-A0A5F8HDL7-F1
#
_entry.id   AF-A0A5F8HDL7-F1
#
_cell.length_a   1.000
_cell.length_b   1.000
_cell.length_c   1.000
_cell.angle_alpha   90.00
_cell.angle_beta   90.00
_cell.angle_gamma   90.00
#
_symmetry.space_group_name_H-M   'P 1'
#
loop_
_entity.id
_entity.type
_entity.pdbx_description
1 polymer ?
#
loop_
_entity_poly.entity_id
_entity_poly.type
_entity_poly.pdbx_seq_one_letter_code
_entity_poly.pdbx_strand_id
1 'polypeptide(L)' 'MAERPEGLNLPNMDITRIIKKALPDSINISKECHLPVSSSFVLYLLFLNLPLVS' A
#
# COMPACT_ATOMS: atom_id res chain seq x y z
N MET A 1 16.47 -12.21 0.54
CA MET A 1 15.40 -11.86 -0.41
C MET A 1 14.11 -12.26 0.28
N ALA A 2 13.52 -11.33 1.05
CA ALA A 2 12.23 -11.59 1.67
C ALA A 2 11.26 -11.91 0.54
N GLU A 3 10.60 -13.06 0.66
CA GLU A 3 9.56 -13.49 -0.26
C GLU A 3 8.69 -12.30 -0.65
N ARG A 4 8.69 -11.95 -1.94
CA ARG A 4 7.79 -10.92 -2.43
C ARG A 4 6.39 -11.40 -2.11
N PRO A 5 5.56 -10.64 -1.38
CA PRO A 5 4.14 -10.97 -1.24
C PRO A 5 3.46 -10.68 -2.58
N GLU A 6 3.73 -11.51 -3.59
CA GLU A 6 3.24 -11.32 -4.97
C GLU A 6 1.70 -11.41 -5.03
N GLY A 7 1.07 -11.95 -3.97
CA GLY A 7 -0.36 -12.18 -3.89
C GLY A 7 -1.23 -11.06 -3.30
N LEU A 8 -0.68 -9.99 -2.72
CA LEU A 8 -1.49 -8.93 -2.08
C LEU A 8 -1.27 -7.55 -2.73
N ASN A 9 -1.09 -7.52 -4.04
CA ASN A 9 -1.00 -6.26 -4.78
C ASN A 9 -2.40 -5.69 -4.98
N LEU A 10 -2.71 -4.62 -4.24
CA LEU A 10 -3.88 -3.79 -4.51
C LEU A 10 -3.86 -3.36 -5.98
N PRO A 11 -5.02 -3.27 -6.65
CA PRO A 11 -5.08 -2.74 -8.01
C PRO A 11 -4.46 -1.35 -8.06
N ASN A 12 -3.61 -1.06 -9.04
CA ASN A 12 -2.95 0.25 -9.17
C ASN A 12 -3.96 1.41 -9.20
N MET A 13 -5.16 1.17 -9.72
CA MET A 13 -6.26 2.12 -9.73
C MET A 13 -6.75 2.46 -8.32
N ASP A 14 -6.89 1.47 -7.44
CA ASP A 14 -7.32 1.68 -6.06
C ASP A 14 -6.22 2.35 -5.23
N ILE A 15 -4.95 1.98 -5.43
CA ILE A 15 -3.82 2.67 -4.81
C ILE A 15 -3.85 4.17 -5.17
N THR A 16 -4.01 4.49 -6.46
CA THR A 16 -4.09 5.89 -6.91
C THR A 16 -5.27 6.62 -6.30
N ARG A 17 -6.44 5.96 -6.21
CA ARG A 17 -7.65 6.54 -5.63
C ARG A 17 -7.48 6.81 -4.13
N ILE A 18 -6.87 5.88 -3.39
CA ILE A 18 -6.58 6.05 -1.96
C ILE A 18 -5.61 7.20 -1.75
N ILE A 19 -4.50 7.25 -2.51
CA ILE A 19 -3.51 8.32 -2.41
C ILE A 19 -4.13 9.68 -2.74
N LYS A 20 -4.90 9.78 -3.83
CA LYS A 20 -5.60 11.02 -4.20
C LYS A 20 -6.68 11.43 -3.23
N LYS A 21 -7.30 10.50 -2.50
CA LYS A 21 -8.27 10.83 -1.44
C LYS A 21 -7.60 11.43 -0.21
N ALA A 22 -6.31 11.15 -0.01
CA ALA A 22 -5.52 11.69 1.10
C ALA A 22 -4.79 13.00 0.76
N LEU A 23 -4.76 13.40 -0.52
CA LEU A 23 -4.02 14.56 -1.01
C LEU A 23 -4.97 15.55 -1.71
N PRO A 24 -4.68 16.86 -1.69
CA PRO A 24 -5.42 17.84 -2.50
C PRO A 24 -5.21 17.61 -4.00
N ASP A 25 -6.19 18.00 -4.82
CA ASP A 25 -6.27 17.71 -6.26
C ASP A 25 -5.08 18.23 -7.10
N SER A 26 -4.29 19.17 -6.56
CA SER A 26 -3.15 19.78 -7.24
C SER A 26 -1.86 18.95 -7.17
N ILE A 27 -1.86 17.76 -6.55
CA ILE A 27 -0.63 16.98 -6.33
C ILE A 27 -0.49 15.86 -7.37
N ASN A 28 0.62 15.89 -8.09
CA ASN A 28 1.02 14.83 -9.02
C ASN A 28 1.74 13.70 -8.27
N ILE A 29 1.34 12.47 -8.58
CA ILE A 29 1.89 11.24 -7.95
C ILE A 29 2.77 10.54 -8.98
N SER A 30 4.00 10.18 -8.59
CA SER A 30 4.92 9.43 -9.44
C SER A 30 4.51 7.96 -9.54
N LYS A 31 4.73 7.35 -10.72
CA LYS A 31 4.45 5.93 -10.98
C LYS A 31 5.27 4.99 -10.07
N GLU A 32 6.38 5.47 -9.53
CA GLU A 32 7.23 4.71 -8.61
C GLU A 32 6.64 4.59 -7.19
N CYS A 33 5.63 5.40 -6.83
CA CYS A 33 4.99 5.34 -5.51
C CYS A 33 4.09 4.09 -5.33
N HIS A 34 3.66 3.44 -6.40
CA HIS A 34 2.69 2.34 -6.29
C HIS A 34 3.27 1.11 -5.60
N LEU A 35 4.53 0.77 -5.89
CA LEU A 35 5.24 -0.37 -5.30
C LEU A 35 5.46 -0.23 -3.77
N PRO A 36 6.02 0.88 -3.26
CA PRO A 36 6.21 1.07 -1.82
C PRO A 36 4.88 1.20 -1.08
N VAL A 37 3.85 1.82 -1.67
CA VAL A 37 2.52 1.92 -1.05
C VAL A 37 1.85 0.54 -0.96
N SER A 38 1.90 -0.26 -2.03
CA SER A 38 1.42 -1.64 -2.02
C SER A 38 2.12 -2.45 -0.92
N SER A 39 3.46 -2.41 -0.89
CA SER A 39 4.26 -3.12 0.11
C SER A 39 3.96 -2.68 1.55
N SER A 40 3.80 -1.38 1.78
CA SER A 40 3.47 -0.82 3.09
C SER A 40 2.08 -1.25 3.56
N PHE A 41 1.11 -1.35 2.65
CA PHE A 41 -0.24 -1.82 2.98
C PHE A 41 -0.24 -3.30 3.41
N VAL A 42 0.53 -4.15 2.75
CA VAL A 42 0.69 -5.56 3.15
C VAL A 42 1.29 -5.66 4.56
N LEU A 43 2.35 -4.90 4.84
CA LEU A 43 2.97 -4.87 6.17
C LEU A 43 2.01 -4.38 7.24
N TYR A 44 1.20 -3.36 6.93
CA TYR A 44 0.17 -2.86 7.83
C TYR A 44 -0.89 -3.92 8.13
N LEU A 45 -1.40 -4.62 7.12
CA LEU A 45 -2.36 -5.70 7.32
C LEU A 45 -1.78 -6.89 8.07
N LEU A 46 -0.53 -7.25 7.78
CA LEU A 46 0.19 -8.30 8.49
C LEU A 46 0.34 -7.92 9.97
N PHE A 47 0.75 -6.68 10.25
CA PHE A 47 0.87 -6.17 11.61
C PHE A 47 -0.48 -6.15 12.34
N LEU A 48 -1.55 -5.72 11.67
CA LEU A 48 -2.90 -5.69 12.23
C LEU A 48 -3.44 -7.09 12.55
N ASN A 49 -3.09 -8.08 11.73
CA ASN A 49 -3.48 -9.48 11.93
C ASN A 49 -2.55 -10.23 12.87
N LEU A 50 -1.39 -9.67 13.23
CA LEU A 50 -0.45 -10.33 14.12
C LEU A 50 -0.99 -10.21 15.55
N PRO A 51 -1.34 -11.33 16.23
CA PRO A 51 -1.83 -11.30 17.59
C PRO A 51 -0.65 -11.10 18.54
N LEU A 52 -0.09 -9.88 18.59
CA LEU A 52 0.87 -9.46 19.60
C LEU A 52 0.24 -8.38 20.46
N VAL A 53 -0.71 -8.81 21.30
CA VAL A 53 -0.99 -8.39 22.69
C VAL A 53 -2.34 -9.02 23.06
N SER A 54 -2.31 -10.23 23.61
CA SER A 54 -3.30 -10.79 24.53
C SER A 54 -2.59 -11.83 25.39
#